data_AF-A0A931HFK8-F1
#
_entry.id   AF-A0A931HFK8-F1
#
_cell.length_a   1.000
_cell.length_b   1.000
_cell.length_c   1.000
_cell.angle_alpha   90.00
_cell.angle_beta   90.00
_cell.angle_gamma   90.00
#
_symmetry.space_group_name_H-M   'P 1'
#
loop_
_entity.id
_entity.type
_entity.pdbx_description
1 polymer ?
#
loop_
_entity_poly.entity_id
_entity_poly.type
_entity_poly.pdbx_seq_one_letter_code
_entity_poly.pdbx_strand_id
1 'polypeptide(L)'
;MGPIILTCGTAYSQDITPQSLVSLLAKDTNLLIAVGPKQTPLTSLASEFSLILPPPGTPLISHFPERDAPATVIPVEVAASPVLSPDLPPVWFSGVPFALGSSPHIVPLLRAPPQ
;
A
#
# COMPACT_ATOMS: atom_id res chain seq x y z
N MET A 1 -19.54 -10.83 -4.24
CA MET A 1 -19.47 -9.38 -3.93
C MET A 1 -18.10 -8.90 -4.42
N GLY A 2 -18.06 -7.95 -5.36
CA GLY A 2 -16.80 -7.52 -6.00
C GLY A 2 -16.03 -6.50 -5.16
N PRO A 3 -14.70 -6.36 -5.35
CA PRO A 3 -13.91 -5.36 -4.64
C PRO A 3 -14.28 -3.95 -5.12
N ILE A 4 -14.35 -3.00 -4.18
CA ILE A 4 -14.45 -1.57 -4.50
C ILE A 4 -13.03 -1.00 -4.57
N ILE A 5 -12.65 -0.46 -5.72
CA ILE A 5 -11.33 0.16 -5.97
C ILE A 5 -11.48 1.67 -5.85
N LEU A 6 -10.70 2.29 -4.96
CA LEU A 6 -10.72 3.74 -4.75
C LEU A 6 -9.36 4.37 -5.02
N THR A 7 -9.35 5.36 -5.91
CA THR A 7 -8.24 6.31 -6.09
C THR A 7 -8.78 7.71 -5.84
N CYS A 8 -8.33 8.39 -4.78
CA CYS A 8 -8.80 9.73 -4.43
C CYS A 8 -7.90 10.81 -5.05
N GLY A 9 -8.51 11.89 -5.53
CA GLY A 9 -7.82 13.13 -5.90
C GLY A 9 -7.47 13.96 -4.66
N THR A 10 -7.64 15.28 -4.74
CA THR A 10 -7.36 16.19 -3.60
C THR A 10 -8.47 16.22 -2.55
N ALA A 11 -9.64 15.67 -2.83
CA ALA A 11 -10.80 15.64 -1.95
C ALA A 11 -11.62 14.34 -2.13
N TYR A 12 -12.36 13.93 -1.09
CA TYR A 12 -13.40 12.92 -1.23
C TYR A 12 -14.58 13.47 -2.05
N SER A 13 -15.35 12.59 -2.70
CA SER A 13 -16.65 13.00 -3.22
C SER A 13 -17.59 13.32 -2.06
N GLN A 14 -18.65 14.10 -2.33
CA GLN A 14 -19.57 14.51 -1.26
C GLN A 14 -20.27 13.34 -0.55
N ASP A 15 -20.37 12.19 -1.22
CA ASP A 15 -21.03 10.99 -0.69
C ASP A 15 -20.06 10.04 0.03
N ILE A 16 -18.74 10.31 0.01
CA ILE A 16 -17.73 9.45 0.62
C ILE A 16 -17.02 10.21 1.73
N THR A 17 -17.03 9.64 2.92
CA THR A 17 -16.22 10.10 4.06
C THR A 17 -15.32 8.97 4.55
N PRO A 18 -14.21 9.27 5.26
CA PRO A 18 -13.39 8.22 5.88
C PRO A 18 -14.23 7.26 6.73
N GLN A 19 -15.16 7.79 7.52
CA GLN A 19 -16.06 7.02 8.37
C GLN A 19 -17.03 6.15 7.57
N SER A 20 -17.49 6.60 6.40
CA SER A 20 -18.34 5.78 5.53
C SER A 20 -17.60 4.53 5.02
N LEU A 21 -16.29 4.65 4.76
CA LEU A 21 -15.45 3.53 4.31
C LEU A 21 -15.24 2.50 5.43
N VAL A 22 -14.98 2.96 6.65
CA VAL A 22 -14.91 2.08 7.83
C VAL A 22 -16.26 1.39 8.07
N SER A 23 -17.36 2.12 7.91
CA SER A 23 -18.72 1.57 8.06
C SER A 23 -19.06 0.54 6.98
N LEU A 24 -18.50 0.66 5.78
CA LEU A 24 -18.66 -0.33 4.71
C LEU A 24 -17.96 -1.65 5.05
N LEU A 25 -16.79 -1.61 5.70
CA LEU A 25 -16.09 -2.81 6.15
C LEU A 25 -16.92 -3.61 7.16
N ALA A 26 -17.70 -2.93 8.01
CA ALA A 26 -18.63 -3.58 8.95
C ALA A 26 -19.81 -4.30 8.27
N LYS A 27 -19.99 -4.14 6.95
CA LYS A 27 -20.99 -4.81 6.13
C LYS A 27 -20.39 -5.93 5.27
N ASP A 28 -19.31 -6.57 5.74
CA ASP A 28 -18.60 -7.65 5.04
C ASP A 28 -18.14 -7.28 3.62
N THR A 29 -17.72 -6.02 3.44
CA THR A 29 -17.20 -5.53 2.16
C THR A 29 -15.68 -5.48 2.17
N ASN A 30 -15.06 -5.76 1.02
CA ASN A 30 -13.61 -5.62 0.83
C ASN A 30 -13.27 -4.28 0.17
N LEU A 31 -12.29 -3.58 0.72
CA LEU A 31 -11.75 -2.34 0.18
C LEU A 31 -10.34 -2.57 -0.37
N LEU A 32 -10.10 -2.14 -1.62
CA LEU A 32 -8.77 -2.05 -2.19
C LEU A 32 -8.38 -0.58 -2.38
N ILE A 33 -7.36 -0.15 -1.63
CA ILE A 33 -6.90 1.23 -1.61
C ILE A 33 -5.48 1.29 -2.15
N ALA A 34 -5.25 2.14 -3.15
CA ALA A 34 -3.93 2.46 -3.66
C ALA A 34 -3.62 3.93 -3.36
N VAL A 35 -2.50 4.19 -2.69
CA VAL A 35 -2.03 5.54 -2.39
C VAL A 35 -0.84 5.90 -3.29
N GLY A 36 -0.84 7.13 -3.80
CA GLY A 36 0.26 7.67 -4.58
C GLY A 36 1.21 8.53 -3.74
N PRO A 37 2.28 9.10 -4.35
CA PRO A 37 3.25 9.95 -3.68
C PRO A 37 2.69 11.29 -3.17
N LYS A 38 1.55 11.72 -3.73
CA LYS A 38 0.83 12.90 -3.26
C LYS A 38 -0.06 12.50 -2.09
N GLN A 39 -0.02 13.30 -1.03
CA GLN A 39 -0.99 13.15 0.05
C GLN A 39 -2.40 13.40 -0.47
N THR A 40 -3.30 12.49 -0.11
CA THR A 40 -4.72 12.57 -0.39
C THR A 40 -5.46 12.38 0.93
N PRO A 41 -6.74 12.71 1.01
CA PRO A 41 -7.54 12.37 2.17
C PRO A 41 -7.58 10.87 2.51
N LEU A 42 -7.29 9.95 1.56
CA LEU A 42 -7.17 8.51 1.84
C LEU A 42 -5.90 8.18 2.65
N THR A 43 -4.87 9.03 2.59
CA THR A 43 -3.63 8.86 3.36
C THR A 43 -3.90 8.83 4.87
N SER A 44 -4.92 9.53 5.36
CA SER A 44 -5.25 9.54 6.79
C SER A 44 -5.87 8.23 7.29
N LEU A 45 -6.41 7.38 6.41
CA LEU A 45 -6.93 6.07 6.80
C LEU A 45 -5.82 5.11 7.23
N ALA A 46 -4.58 5.31 6.77
CA ALA A 46 -3.50 4.37 7.04
C ALA A 46 -3.29 4.14 8.54
N SER A 47 -3.37 5.18 9.37
CA SER A 47 -3.22 5.06 10.82
C SER A 47 -4.33 4.22 11.47
N GLU A 48 -5.56 4.28 10.95
CA GLU A 48 -6.68 3.46 11.42
C GLU A 48 -6.43 1.96 11.21
N PHE A 49 -5.66 1.61 10.18
CA PHE A 49 -5.27 0.23 9.86
C PHE A 49 -3.87 -0.12 10.37
N SER A 50 -3.32 0.66 11.31
CA SER A 50 -1.98 0.44 11.87
C SER A 50 -0.87 0.42 10.80
N LEU A 51 -1.00 1.24 9.76
CA LEU A 51 0.03 1.48 8.76
C LEU A 51 0.64 2.87 8.99
N ILE A 52 1.96 2.93 9.00
CA ILE A 52 2.72 4.16 9.22
C ILE A 52 3.27 4.61 7.87
N LEU A 53 2.68 5.68 7.33
CA LEU A 53 3.13 6.24 6.06
C LEU A 53 4.31 7.20 6.27
N PRO A 54 5.26 7.25 5.33
CA PRO A 54 6.37 8.20 5.36
C PRO A 54 5.86 9.63 5.08
N PRO A 55 6.71 10.64 5.33
CA PRO A 55 6.43 12.00 4.88
C PRO A 55 6.21 12.05 3.35
N PRO A 56 5.35 12.97 2.86
CA PRO A 56 5.11 13.15 1.43
C PRO A 56 6.41 13.41 0.66
N GLY A 57 6.49 12.86 -0.55
CA GLY A 57 7.68 13.01 -1.40
C GLY A 57 8.89 12.17 -0.98
N THR A 58 8.70 11.17 -0.11
CA THR A 58 9.77 10.25 0.32
C THR A 58 9.59 8.89 -0.36
N PRO A 59 10.10 8.69 -1.60
CA PRO A 59 10.03 7.39 -2.26
C PRO A 59 10.91 6.36 -1.55
N LEU A 60 10.62 5.08 -1.77
CA LEU A 60 11.57 4.03 -1.43
C LEU A 60 12.76 4.11 -2.40
N ILE A 61 13.98 4.17 -1.87
CA ILE A 61 15.21 4.23 -2.65
C ILE A 61 16.06 3.04 -2.25
N SER A 62 16.57 2.29 -3.24
CA SER A 62 17.58 1.27 -3.02
C SER A 62 18.74 1.48 -3.98
N HIS A 63 19.94 1.50 -3.42
CA HIS A 63 21.20 1.61 -4.16
C HIS A 63 21.80 0.23 -4.48
N PHE A 64 21.15 -0.85 -4.09
CA PHE A 64 21.66 -2.21 -4.22
C PHE A 64 20.65 -3.11 -4.94
N PRO A 65 21.14 -4.01 -5.83
CA PRO A 65 22.45 -3.95 -6.48
C PRO A 65 22.57 -2.69 -7.37
N GLU A 66 23.80 -2.34 -7.75
CA GLU A 66 24.03 -1.30 -8.77
C GLU A 66 23.32 -1.67 -10.08
N ARG A 67 22.60 -0.71 -10.66
CA ARG A 67 21.74 -0.94 -11.82
C ARG A 67 21.53 0.33 -12.65
N ASP A 68 21.24 0.14 -13.93
CA ASP A 68 20.97 1.22 -14.89
C ASP A 68 19.57 1.86 -14.71
N ALA A 69 18.70 1.24 -13.90
CA ALA A 69 17.37 1.75 -13.60
C ALA A 69 17.39 2.80 -12.47
N PRO A 70 16.40 3.71 -12.40
CA PRO A 70 16.29 4.65 -11.29
C PRO A 70 16.32 3.93 -9.93
N ALA A 71 17.02 4.51 -8.95
CA ALA A 71 17.12 3.96 -7.60
C ALA A 71 15.76 3.81 -6.88
N THR A 72 14.72 4.50 -7.38
CA THR A 72 13.33 4.44 -6.90
C THR A 72 12.51 3.27 -7.45
N VAL A 73 13.06 2.52 -8.41
CA VAL A 73 12.41 1.35 -9.02
C VAL A 73 13.15 0.12 -8.53
N ILE A 74 12.50 -0.66 -7.67
CA ILE A 74 13.15 -1.68 -6.84
C ILE A 74 12.53 -3.04 -7.12
N PRO A 75 13.34 -4.08 -7.44
CA PRO A 75 12.84 -5.44 -7.51
C PRO A 75 12.54 -5.94 -6.09
N VAL A 76 11.35 -6.50 -5.91
CA VAL A 76 10.88 -7.07 -4.65
C VAL A 76 10.61 -8.55 -4.85
N GLU A 77 11.29 -9.37 -4.07
CA GLU A 77 11.05 -10.81 -4.02
C GLU A 77 9.67 -11.11 -3.44
N VAL A 78 8.97 -12.06 -4.08
CA VAL A 78 7.61 -12.45 -3.69
C VAL A 78 7.69 -13.70 -2.81
N ALA A 79 7.36 -13.54 -1.52
CA ALA A 79 7.26 -14.69 -0.62
C ALA A 79 6.01 -15.52 -0.91
N ALA A 80 6.11 -16.83 -0.75
CA ALA A 80 4.96 -17.72 -0.88
C ALA A 80 3.87 -17.34 0.15
N SER A 81 2.63 -17.20 -0.33
CA SER A 81 1.47 -16.84 0.48
C SER A 81 0.22 -17.46 -0.12
N PRO A 82 -0.77 -17.90 0.69
CA PRO A 82 -2.05 -18.40 0.18
C PRO A 82 -2.83 -17.39 -0.66
N VAL A 83 -2.51 -16.10 -0.53
CA VAL A 83 -3.16 -15.01 -1.27
C VAL A 83 -2.53 -14.80 -2.66
N LEU A 84 -1.33 -15.34 -2.89
CA LEU A 84 -0.57 -15.16 -4.12
C LEU A 84 -0.49 -16.48 -4.91
N SER A 85 -0.35 -16.37 -6.22
CA SER A 85 -0.04 -17.54 -7.05
C SER A 85 1.38 -18.06 -6.74
N PRO A 86 1.62 -19.37 -6.83
CA PRO A 86 2.96 -19.92 -6.65
C PRO A 86 3.93 -19.47 -7.75
N ASP A 87 5.23 -19.53 -7.45
CA ASP A 87 6.34 -19.32 -8.41
C ASP A 87 6.33 -17.98 -9.16
N LEU A 88 5.85 -16.93 -8.50
CA LEU A 88 5.89 -15.57 -9.05
C LEU A 88 7.33 -15.05 -9.13
N PRO A 89 7.73 -14.46 -10.28
CA PRO A 89 9.02 -13.79 -10.38
C PRO A 89 9.04 -12.51 -9.52
N PRO A 90 10.23 -11.94 -9.26
CA PRO A 90 10.35 -10.67 -8.57
C PRO A 90 9.53 -9.57 -9.25
N VAL A 91 8.83 -8.76 -8.45
CA VAL A 91 7.99 -7.68 -8.95
C VAL A 91 8.68 -6.34 -8.81
N TRP A 92 8.49 -5.46 -9.79
CA TRP A 92 9.05 -4.11 -9.75
C TRP A 92 8.12 -3.18 -8.97
N PHE A 93 8.65 -2.57 -7.91
CA PHE A 93 7.94 -1.59 -7.11
C PHE A 93 8.48 -0.18 -7.34
N SER A 94 7.55 0.77 -7.52
CA SER A 94 7.81 2.20 -7.47
C SER A 94 6.59 2.87 -6.83
N GLY A 95 6.77 3.51 -5.69
CA GLY A 95 5.65 4.10 -4.96
C GLY A 95 6.01 4.54 -3.54
N VAL A 96 4.98 4.66 -2.71
CA VAL A 96 5.10 5.06 -1.31
C VAL A 96 5.28 3.81 -0.45
N PRO A 97 6.42 3.62 0.22
CA PRO A 97 6.58 2.55 1.19
C PRO A 97 5.75 2.84 2.44
N PHE A 98 5.52 1.85 3.29
CA PHE A 98 4.90 2.04 4.59
C PHE A 98 5.46 1.05 5.59
N ALA A 99 5.54 1.47 6.85
CA ALA A 99 5.90 0.59 7.96
C ALA A 99 4.64 -0.02 8.58
N LEU A 100 4.80 -1.23 9.12
CA LEU A 100 3.73 -1.94 9.80
C LEU A 100 3.72 -1.55 11.28
N GLY A 101 2.52 -1.28 11.82
CA GLY A 101 2.30 -1.09 13.25
C GLY A 101 2.24 -2.42 14.01
N SER A 102 1.69 -2.37 15.23
CA SER A 102 1.65 -3.50 16.16
C SER A 102 0.41 -4.41 16.03
N SER A 103 -0.50 -4.11 15.10
CA SER A 103 -1.73 -4.90 14.96
C SER A 103 -1.41 -6.34 14.50
N PRO A 104 -1.90 -7.37 15.21
CA PRO A 104 -1.69 -8.77 14.82
C PRO A 104 -2.49 -9.18 13.58
N HIS A 105 -3.42 -8.33 13.12
CA HIS A 105 -4.26 -8.60 11.97
C HIS A 105 -3.64 -8.13 10.63
N ILE A 106 -2.44 -7.55 10.66
CA ILE A 106 -1.72 -7.15 9.46
C ILE A 106 -1.05 -8.36 8.82
N VAL A 107 -1.37 -8.60 7.55
CA VAL A 107 -0.72 -9.64 6.72
C VAL A 107 0.07 -8.96 5.60
N PRO A 108 1.40 -8.80 5.73
CA PRO A 108 2.21 -8.18 4.68
C PRO A 108 2.38 -9.14 3.49
N LEU A 109 2.05 -8.67 2.29
CA LEU A 109 2.19 -9.46 1.05
C LEU A 109 3.59 -9.30 0.43
N LEU A 110 4.10 -8.06 0.39
CA LEU A 110 5.40 -7.72 -0.15
C LEU A 110 6.18 -6.94 0.91
N ARG A 111 7.48 -7.16 0.99
CA ARG A 111 8.38 -6.46 1.91
C ARG A 111 9.51 -5.80 1.12
N ALA A 112 9.95 -4.63 1.58
CA ALA A 112 11.14 -4.01 1.02
C ALA A 112 12.35 -4.96 1.19
N PRO A 113 13.30 -4.94 0.24
CA PRO A 113 14.55 -5.67 0.38
C PRO A 113 15.29 -5.28 1.68
N PRO A 114 16.05 -6.19 2.28
CA PRO A 114 16.76 -5.93 3.53
C PRO A 114 17.98 -5.02 3.38
N GLN A 115 18.46 -4.76 2.15
CA GLN A 115 19.63 -3.92 1.83
C GLN A 115 19.29 -2.78 0.88
#